data_AF-A0A4D7DQS9-F1
#
_entry.id   AF-A0A4D7DQS9-F1
#
_cell.length_a   1.000
_cell.length_b   1.000
_cell.length_c   1.000
_cell.angle_alpha   90.00
_cell.angle_beta   90.00
_cell.angle_gamma   90.00
#
_symmetry.space_group_name_H-M   'P 1'
#
loop_
_entity.id
_entity.type
_entity.pdbx_description
1 polymer ?
#
loop_
_entity_poly.entity_id
_entity_poly.type
_entity_poly.pdbx_seq_one_letter_code
_entity_poly.pdbx_strand_id
1 'polypeptide(L)' 'MNKEDRNSREEDGMSANIIAIPEEGELRRFFERLRAAGTLKVKDSGHEYVIKISRSQMTNEARDFLTRGGPIPE' A
#
# COMPACT_ATOMS: atom_id res chain seq x y z
N MET A 1 -10.09 -39.23 -4.30
CA MET A 1 -10.57 -38.55 -3.08
C MET A 1 -10.09 -37.12 -3.13
N ASN A 2 -11.00 -36.18 -3.45
CA ASN A 2 -10.79 -34.73 -3.35
C ASN A 2 -11.23 -34.28 -1.95
N LYS A 3 -10.35 -33.60 -1.22
CA LYS A 3 -10.59 -32.75 -0.05
C LYS A 3 -9.32 -31.89 0.11
N GLU A 4 -9.31 -30.57 0.26
CA GLU A 4 -10.34 -29.56 0.49
C GLU A 4 -9.76 -28.21 0.08
N ASP A 5 -10.44 -27.54 -0.85
CA ASP A 5 -10.58 -26.08 -0.83
C ASP A 5 -10.96 -25.61 0.58
N ARG A 6 -10.37 -24.50 1.01
CA ARG A 6 -10.99 -23.41 1.81
C ARG A 6 -9.89 -22.58 2.47
N ASN A 7 -9.61 -21.39 1.95
CA ASN A 7 -10.13 -20.17 2.57
C ASN A 7 -9.89 -18.96 1.67
N SER A 8 -10.80 -18.75 0.72
CA SER A 8 -11.09 -17.44 0.18
C SER A 8 -11.68 -16.61 1.33
N ARG A 9 -10.85 -15.83 2.02
CA ARG A 9 -11.36 -14.76 2.88
C ARG A 9 -11.40 -13.49 2.05
N GLU A 10 -12.59 -13.27 1.55
CA GLU A 10 -13.14 -12.01 1.08
C GLU A 10 -12.65 -10.85 1.97
N GLU A 11 -11.63 -10.12 1.52
CA GLU A 11 -11.34 -8.75 1.95
C GLU A 11 -12.23 -7.78 1.14
N ASP A 12 -13.52 -8.11 1.07
CA ASP A 12 -14.51 -7.39 0.29
C ASP A 12 -15.14 -6.32 1.20
N GLY A 13 -14.57 -5.11 1.18
CA GLY A 13 -15.18 -3.98 1.90
C GLY A 13 -14.36 -2.69 2.07
N MET A 14 -13.02 -2.71 1.98
CA MET A 14 -12.19 -1.49 2.11
C MET A 14 -10.98 -1.42 1.14
N SER A 15 -10.87 -2.35 0.19
CA SER A 15 -9.64 -2.65 -0.57
C SER A 15 -9.66 -2.17 -2.04
N ALA A 16 -10.63 -1.35 -2.46
CA ALA A 16 -10.85 -1.06 -3.89
C ALA A 16 -9.74 -0.26 -4.61
N ASN A 17 -8.74 0.29 -3.89
CA ASN A 17 -7.69 1.14 -4.47
C ASN A 17 -6.27 0.76 -4.05
N ILE A 18 -6.02 -0.48 -3.60
CA ILE A 18 -4.67 -0.94 -3.29
C ILE A 18 -4.10 -1.67 -4.49
N ILE A 19 -3.07 -1.09 -5.12
CA ILE A 19 -2.33 -1.72 -6.22
C ILE A 19 -1.05 -2.33 -5.67
N ALA A 20 -0.94 -3.65 -5.74
CA ALA A 20 0.30 -4.36 -5.44
C ALA A 20 1.32 -4.13 -6.57
N ILE A 21 2.49 -3.58 -6.23
CA ILE A 21 3.57 -3.37 -7.20
C ILE A 21 4.43 -4.64 -7.24
N PRO A 22 4.59 -5.31 -8.39
CA PRO A 22 5.44 -6.49 -8.51
C PRO A 22 6.91 -6.16 -8.21
N GLU A 23 7.69 -7.17 -7.85
CA GLU A 23 9.11 -7.00 -7.50
C GLU A 23 9.99 -6.60 -8.69
N GLU A 24 9.52 -6.86 -9.91
CA GLU A 24 10.22 -6.59 -11.15
C GLU A 24 9.34 -5.85 -12.16
N GLY A 25 9.95 -5.32 -13.21
CA GLY A 25 9.26 -4.65 -14.32
C GLY A 25 9.25 -3.12 -14.23
N GLU A 26 8.55 -2.50 -15.16
CA GLU A 26 8.58 -1.04 -15.36
C GLU A 26 7.92 -0.28 -14.22
N LEU A 27 6.80 -0.79 -13.70
CA LEU A 27 6.09 -0.16 -12.58
C LEU A 27 6.96 -0.13 -11.32
N ARG A 28 7.74 -1.18 -11.07
CA ARG A 28 8.72 -1.23 -9.99
C ARG A 28 9.77 -0.13 -10.13
N ARG A 29 10.40 -0.06 -11.31
CA ARG A 29 11.45 0.94 -11.60
C ARG A 29 10.92 2.36 -11.51
N PHE A 30 9.70 2.59 -11.98
CA PHE A 30 9.02 3.87 -11.83
C PHE A 30 8.87 4.25 -10.34
N PHE A 31 8.38 3.33 -9.52
CA PHE A 31 8.18 3.59 -8.09
C PHE A 31 9.49 3.74 -7.32
N GLU A 32 10.57 3.08 -7.74
CA GLU A 32 11.92 3.31 -7.21
C GLU A 32 12.42 4.71 -7.49
N ARG A 33 12.27 5.21 -8.72
CA ARG A 33 12.62 6.60 -9.07
C ARG A 33 11.77 7.59 -8.28
N LEU A 34 10.47 7.32 -8.16
CA LEU A 34 9.54 8.16 -7.41
C LEU A 34 9.92 8.19 -5.92
N ARG A 35 10.28 7.06 -5.31
CA ARG A 35 10.78 6.97 -3.92
C ARG A 35 12.09 7.75 -3.73
N ALA A 36 13.00 7.69 -4.69
CA ALA A 36 14.29 8.38 -4.61
C ALA A 36 14.15 9.90 -4.75
N ALA A 37 13.27 10.37 -5.66
CA ALA A 37 13.07 11.79 -5.91
C ALA A 37 12.03 12.45 -4.98
N GLY A 38 11.11 11.67 -4.41
CA GLY A 38 9.97 12.15 -3.60
C GLY A 38 8.84 12.79 -4.42
N THR A 39 9.13 13.27 -5.63
CA THR A 39 8.15 13.83 -6.56
C THR A 39 8.61 13.61 -8.00
N LEU A 40 7.70 13.28 -8.90
CA LEU A 40 7.96 13.17 -10.34
C LEU A 40 6.92 13.94 -11.16
N LYS A 41 7.36 14.47 -12.29
CA LYS A 41 6.46 14.97 -13.35
C LYS A 41 6.26 13.89 -14.39
N VAL A 42 5.00 13.61 -14.73
CA VAL A 42 4.62 12.63 -15.74
C VAL A 42 3.81 13.33 -16.81
N LYS A 43 4.12 13.05 -18.08
CA LYS A 43 3.33 13.54 -19.20
C LYS A 43 2.55 12.39 -19.80
N ASP A 44 1.25 12.57 -19.97
CA ASP A 44 0.38 11.62 -20.65
C ASP A 44 -0.64 12.37 -21.50
N SER A 45 -0.77 11.97 -22.77
CA SER A 45 -1.78 12.47 -23.70
C SER A 45 -1.89 14.01 -23.74
N GLY A 46 -0.74 14.69 -23.74
CA GLY A 46 -0.65 16.16 -23.77
C GLY A 46 -0.81 16.87 -22.42
N HIS A 47 -1.07 16.13 -21.34
CA HIS A 47 -1.24 16.66 -19.99
C HIS A 47 0.01 16.39 -19.15
N GLU A 48 0.33 17.30 -18.23
CA GLU A 48 1.41 17.14 -17.25
C GLU A 48 0.83 16.96 -15.84
N TYR A 49 1.27 15.90 -15.17
CA TYR A 49 0.89 15.54 -13.81
C TYR A 49 2.09 15.62 -12.89
N VAL A 50 1.88 16.02 -11.64
CA VAL A 50 2.87 15.96 -10.57
C VAL A 50 2.46 14.86 -9.60
N ILE A 51 3.26 13.81 -9.53
CA ILE A 51 3.03 12.68 -8.63
C ILE A 51 3.93 12.87 -7.41
N LYS A 52 3.30 12.97 -6.24
CA LYS A 52 3.98 13.03 -4.93
C LYS A 52 3.70 11.75 -4.18
N ILE A 53 4.74 11.23 -3.54
CA ILE A 53 4.67 10.02 -2.73
C ILE A 53 4.78 10.42 -1.25
N SER A 54 3.94 9.80 -0.43
CA SER A 54 4.09 9.81 1.02
C SER A 54 3.93 8.38 1.50
N ARG A 55 4.87 7.91 2.34
CA ARG A 55 4.73 6.59 2.95
C ARG A 55 3.56 6.66 3.92
N SER A 56 2.70 5.65 3.90
CA SER A 56 1.80 5.43 5.02
C SER A 56 2.67 5.24 6.26
N GLN A 57 2.58 6.20 7.20
CA GLN A 57 3.24 6.08 8.49
C GLN A 57 2.23 5.45 9.44
N MET A 58 2.71 4.50 10.25
CA MET A 58 1.95 4.08 11.41
C MET A 58 1.76 5.32 12.30
N THR A 59 0.52 5.66 12.62
CA THR A 59 0.24 6.80 13.49
C THR A 59 0.88 6.57 14.86
N ASN A 60 1.24 7.64 15.56
CA ASN A 60 1.81 7.50 16.91
C ASN A 60 0.82 6.79 17.85
N GLU A 61 -0.48 7.00 17.64
CA GLU A 61 -1.56 6.35 18.37
C GLU A 61 -1.59 4.84 18.11
N ALA A 62 -1.42 4.40 16.86
CA ALA A 62 -1.34 2.98 16.52
C ALA A 62 -0.07 2.35 17.10
N ARG A 63 1.06 3.08 17.07
CA ARG A 63 2.29 2.65 17.73
C ARG A 63 2.11 2.49 19.24
N ASP A 64 1.50 3.48 19.89
CA ASP A 64 1.29 3.51 21.33
C ASP A 64 0.27 2.46 21.78
N PHE A 65 -0.73 2.16 20.94
CA PHE A 65 -1.65 1.05 21.16
C PHE A 65 -0.92 -0.31 21.11
N LEU A 66 -0.06 -0.52 20.12
CA LEU A 66 0.71 -1.75 19.97
C LEU A 66 1.75 -1.91 21.10
N THR A 67 2.36 -0.83 21.58
CA THR A 67 3.35 -0.88 22.68
C THR A 67 2.72 -1.09 24.06
N ARG A 68 1.43 -0.76 24.24
CA ARG A 68 0.70 -0.98 25.51
C ARG A 68 0.35 -2.44 25.79
N GLY A 69 0.55 -3.35 24.82
CA GLY A 69 0.65 -4.78 25.11
C GLY A 69 -0.63 -5.50 25.54
N GLY A 70 -1.80 -5.16 24.97
CA GLY A 70 -3.03 -5.94 25.14
C GLY A 70 -4.28 -5.10 25.42
N PRO A 71 -5.47 -5.73 25.43
CA PRO A 71 -6.75 -5.02 25.50
C PRO A 71 -6.85 -4.15 26.75
N ILE A 72 -7.33 -2.93 26.55
CA ILE A 72 -7.66 -1.99 27.64
C ILE A 72 -8.81 -2.65 28.42
N PRO A 73 -8.66 -2.95 29.71
CA PRO A 73 -9.76 -3.45 30.52
C PRO A 73 -10.88 -2.42 30.55
N GLU A 74 -12.14 -2.87 30.39
CA GLU A 74 -13.34 -2.04 30.56
C GLU A 74 -13.44 -1.42 31.95
#